data_AF-A0A9E1T460-F1
#
_entry.id   AF-A0A9E1T460-F1
#
_cell.length_a   1.000
_cell.length_b   1.000
_cell.length_c   1.000
_cell.angle_alpha   90.00
_cell.angle_beta   90.00
_cell.angle_gamma   90.00
#
_symmetry.space_group_name_H-M   'P 1'
#
loop_
_entity.id
_entity.type
_entity.pdbx_description
1 polymer ?
#
loop_
_entity_poly.entity_id
_entity_poly.type
_entity_poly.pdbx_seq_one_letter_code
_entity_poly.pdbx_strand_id
1 'polypeptide(L)'
;LSIAMLGASDINRPETEKVYWDTVTKSGQFDGGFLFLPTDSKDQIERGGFAGVTTLVDNGPPANRIDLVFVGDGYRAEDLGDYENHVDNAMVAFFGIEPLQSYLPLFNVHRVDVVSNETGVDNDPVEGITRDTAMNMKFWCSGIERLLCVDTSLAWGYANNVPSTDAILAVANSSMYGGAGYSWADIGTFAGANSSATDVAIHEIGHSLANLADEYTYGGDETYSGPELTARNASIYNASEMEASETKWANWLGESSGPWDGTCNTFEGCNYSTYGIYRPSNNSMMRSLNRPFNQPSAEAFIIEMYRIVDPLDDHTPHGVLNGESDVYITPIDVGHALEIYWYVDDVLLPLDGTTNLQVADLNLLPGTHSLKVTVVDPTDWVRDEVERNAVMKQLVSWAVQIEEAQCPADINGDNTVGIADLLEIIDAWGACGGCSADVNDDSVVNVTDLLLLINAWGPCE
;
A
#
# COMPACT_ATOMS: atom_id res chain seq x y z
N LEU A 1 10.80 -12.89 11.92
CA LEU A 1 10.27 -14.09 12.59
C LEU A 1 9.44 -14.85 11.57
N SER A 2 9.84 -16.07 11.22
CA SER A 2 9.11 -16.90 10.24
C SER A 2 7.66 -17.11 10.65
N ILE A 3 6.73 -16.73 9.77
CA ILE A 3 5.32 -17.12 9.87
C ILE A 3 5.22 -18.49 9.19
N ALA A 4 5.20 -19.54 10.00
CA ALA A 4 4.76 -20.85 9.56
C ALA A 4 3.25 -20.77 9.30
N MET A 5 2.80 -21.18 8.12
CA MET A 5 1.39 -21.46 7.87
C MET A 5 0.94 -22.55 8.84
N LEU A 6 0.12 -22.18 9.83
CA LEU A 6 -0.50 -23.13 10.73
C LEU A 6 -1.75 -23.68 10.04
N GLY A 7 -1.66 -24.93 9.60
CA GLY A 7 -2.81 -25.69 9.13
C GLY A 7 -3.86 -25.88 10.22
N ALA A 8 -5.10 -26.16 9.80
CA ALA A 8 -6.34 -26.21 10.58
C ALA A 8 -6.44 -27.24 11.73
N SER A 9 -5.35 -27.56 12.43
CA SER A 9 -5.35 -28.51 13.55
C SER A 9 -4.38 -28.13 14.68
N ASP A 10 -4.22 -26.84 14.97
CA ASP A 10 -3.33 -26.39 16.05
C ASP A 10 -4.03 -26.50 17.41
N ILE A 11 -3.56 -27.42 18.25
CA ILE A 11 -4.21 -27.90 19.49
C ILE A 11 -4.07 -26.94 20.69
N ASN A 12 -3.53 -25.73 20.45
CA ASN A 12 -3.23 -24.72 21.47
C ASN A 12 -3.83 -23.33 21.19
N ARG A 13 -4.79 -23.20 20.27
CA ARG A 13 -5.51 -21.93 20.07
C ARG A 13 -6.34 -21.65 21.34
N PRO A 14 -6.20 -20.47 21.99
CA PRO A 14 -7.02 -20.14 23.15
C PRO A 14 -8.49 -20.12 22.73
N GLU A 15 -9.37 -20.80 23.48
CA GLU A 15 -10.80 -20.94 23.15
C GLU A 15 -11.53 -19.58 23.01
N THR A 16 -10.94 -18.50 23.54
CA THR A 16 -11.49 -17.15 23.42
C THR A 16 -10.41 -16.09 23.19
N GLU A 17 -10.72 -15.07 22.39
CA GLU A 17 -9.94 -13.85 22.19
C GLU A 17 -10.57 -12.69 22.95
N LYS A 18 -9.76 -11.87 23.62
CA LYS A 18 -10.24 -10.73 24.42
C LYS A 18 -10.27 -9.48 23.55
N VAL A 19 -11.47 -9.01 23.20
CA VAL A 19 -11.68 -7.80 22.41
C VAL A 19 -12.05 -6.64 23.32
N TYR A 20 -11.45 -5.47 23.08
CA TYR A 20 -11.74 -4.24 23.80
C TYR A 20 -12.68 -3.36 22.97
N TRP A 21 -13.57 -2.64 23.63
CA TRP A 21 -14.41 -1.62 23.01
C TRP A 21 -14.46 -0.38 23.89
N ASP A 22 -14.56 0.78 23.25
CA ASP A 22 -14.85 2.04 23.91
C ASP A 22 -15.91 2.84 23.13
N THR A 23 -16.60 3.71 23.85
CA THR A 23 -17.58 4.65 23.30
C THR A 23 -17.60 5.91 24.16
N VAL A 24 -18.11 7.00 23.59
CA VAL A 24 -18.40 8.22 24.35
C VAL A 24 -19.91 8.26 24.63
N THR A 25 -20.28 8.28 25.91
CA THR A 25 -21.68 8.42 26.33
C THR A 25 -22.24 9.79 25.92
N LYS A 26 -23.57 9.92 25.87
CA LYS A 26 -24.25 11.20 25.59
C LYS A 26 -23.88 12.35 26.54
N SER A 27 -23.30 12.03 27.70
CA SER A 27 -22.77 12.99 28.68
C SER A 27 -21.28 13.32 28.49
N GLY A 28 -20.64 12.84 27.42
CA GLY A 28 -19.22 13.08 27.15
C GLY A 28 -18.26 12.28 28.03
N GLN A 29 -18.76 11.24 28.72
CA GLN A 29 -17.91 10.33 29.49
C GLN A 29 -17.52 9.12 28.64
N PHE A 30 -16.25 8.72 28.70
CA PHE A 30 -15.78 7.45 28.16
C PHE A 30 -16.41 6.29 28.91
N ASP A 31 -17.00 5.37 28.16
CA ASP A 31 -17.47 4.08 28.62
C ASP A 31 -16.80 3.01 27.76
N GLY A 32 -16.44 1.88 28.35
CA GLY A 32 -15.68 0.86 27.65
C GLY A 32 -15.53 -0.41 28.46
N GLY A 33 -15.13 -1.47 27.79
CA GLY A 33 -15.02 -2.78 28.40
C GLY A 33 -14.23 -3.76 27.53
N PHE A 34 -14.31 -5.02 27.92
CA PHE A 34 -13.80 -6.11 27.11
C PHE A 34 -14.80 -7.26 27.08
N LEU A 35 -14.78 -8.02 26.00
CA LEU A 35 -15.52 -9.27 25.85
C LEU A 35 -14.55 -10.37 25.41
N PHE A 36 -14.79 -11.59 25.89
CA PHE A 36 -14.13 -12.78 25.36
C PHE A 36 -15.00 -13.33 24.22
N LEU A 37 -14.48 -13.32 23.00
CA LEU A 37 -15.13 -13.91 21.84
C LEU A 37 -14.56 -15.32 21.59
N PRO A 38 -15.38 -16.35 21.35
CA PRO A 38 -14.88 -17.68 21.00
C PRO A 38 -14.00 -17.62 19.74
N THR A 39 -12.83 -18.25 19.74
CA THR A 39 -11.93 -18.23 18.57
C THR A 39 -12.42 -19.11 17.42
N ASP A 40 -13.32 -20.05 17.71
CA ASP A 40 -14.00 -20.91 16.74
C ASP A 40 -14.91 -20.10 15.79
N SER A 41 -15.26 -18.85 16.14
CA SER A 41 -16.17 -18.01 15.36
C SER A 41 -15.50 -17.19 14.25
N LYS A 42 -14.17 -17.25 14.07
CA LYS A 42 -13.52 -16.62 12.91
C LYS A 42 -13.61 -17.50 11.65
N ASP A 43 -13.68 -18.82 11.82
CA ASP A 43 -13.67 -19.77 10.70
C ASP A 43 -15.05 -20.39 10.42
N GLN A 44 -16.08 -20.15 11.25
CA GLN A 44 -17.48 -20.58 11.01
C GLN A 44 -18.52 -19.63 11.63
N ILE A 45 -18.63 -18.41 11.12
CA ILE A 45 -19.97 -17.82 11.00
C ILE A 45 -20.50 -18.36 9.67
N GLU A 46 -21.39 -19.36 9.70
CA GLU A 46 -22.28 -19.60 8.55
C GLU A 46 -23.15 -18.33 8.43
N ARG A 47 -22.62 -17.31 7.75
CA ARG A 47 -23.40 -16.17 7.32
C ARG A 47 -24.30 -16.72 6.23
N GLY A 48 -25.58 -16.93 6.56
CA GLY A 48 -26.56 -17.35 5.57
C GLY A 48 -26.45 -16.45 4.35
N GLY A 49 -26.17 -17.04 3.19
CA GLY A 49 -25.95 -16.31 1.94
C GLY A 49 -24.53 -16.43 1.38
N PHE A 50 -23.47 -16.69 2.15
CA PHE A 50 -22.14 -16.88 1.55
C PHE A 50 -22.10 -18.12 0.64
N ALA A 51 -21.74 -17.94 -0.63
CA ALA A 51 -21.70 -19.00 -1.63
C ALA A 51 -20.29 -19.30 -2.15
N GLY A 52 -19.36 -18.35 -2.10
CA GLY A 52 -17.97 -18.58 -2.50
C GLY A 52 -17.16 -17.31 -2.69
N VAL A 53 -15.87 -17.52 -3.00
CA VAL A 53 -14.91 -16.46 -3.34
C VAL A 53 -14.23 -16.83 -4.65
N THR A 54 -14.07 -15.83 -5.53
CA THR A 54 -13.24 -15.91 -6.73
C THR A 54 -12.23 -14.77 -6.70
N THR A 55 -10.93 -15.08 -6.74
CA THR A 55 -9.89 -14.08 -6.99
C THR A 55 -9.81 -13.81 -8.49
N LEU A 56 -10.05 -12.55 -8.86
CA LEU A 56 -10.04 -12.08 -10.25
C LEU A 56 -8.65 -11.58 -10.65
N VAL A 57 -7.93 -10.95 -9.72
CA VAL A 57 -6.57 -10.45 -9.90
C VAL A 57 -5.76 -10.81 -8.65
N ASP A 58 -4.57 -11.36 -8.88
CA ASP A 58 -3.58 -11.69 -7.85
C ASP A 58 -2.22 -11.19 -8.34
N ASN A 59 -1.83 -10.01 -7.86
CA ASN A 59 -0.58 -9.36 -8.23
C ASN A 59 0.51 -9.54 -7.18
N GLY A 60 0.23 -10.21 -6.05
CA GLY A 60 1.20 -10.41 -4.99
C GLY A 60 0.57 -10.62 -3.61
N PRO A 61 1.41 -10.74 -2.56
CA PRO A 61 0.94 -10.94 -1.20
C PRO A 61 0.03 -9.79 -0.75
N PRO A 62 -1.07 -10.07 -0.02
CA PRO A 62 -1.99 -9.04 0.49
C PRO A 62 -1.33 -8.08 1.49
N ALA A 63 -0.14 -8.41 1.99
CA ALA A 63 0.63 -7.51 2.85
C ALA A 63 1.20 -6.29 2.11
N ASN A 64 1.27 -6.33 0.77
CA ASN A 64 1.77 -5.23 -0.06
C ASN A 64 0.89 -4.99 -1.30
N ARG A 65 -0.41 -5.24 -1.19
CA ARG A 65 -1.39 -4.99 -2.25
C ARG A 65 -2.63 -4.37 -1.62
N ILE A 66 -3.41 -3.67 -2.44
CA ILE A 66 -4.74 -3.19 -2.09
C ILE A 66 -5.72 -4.30 -2.43
N ASP A 67 -6.33 -4.92 -1.43
CA ASP A 67 -7.34 -5.95 -1.64
C ASP A 67 -8.72 -5.30 -1.83
N LEU A 68 -9.11 -5.10 -3.10
CA LEU A 68 -10.42 -4.60 -3.50
C LEU A 68 -11.43 -5.76 -3.59
N VAL A 69 -12.52 -5.67 -2.84
CA VAL A 69 -13.49 -6.77 -2.74
C VAL A 69 -14.86 -6.34 -3.24
N PHE A 70 -15.36 -7.06 -4.23
CA PHE A 70 -16.75 -6.96 -4.66
C PHE A 70 -17.63 -7.86 -3.80
N VAL A 71 -18.75 -7.32 -3.34
CA VAL A 71 -19.80 -8.06 -2.64
C VAL A 71 -21.17 -7.75 -3.27
N GLY A 72 -22.01 -8.75 -3.48
CA GLY A 72 -23.32 -8.59 -4.12
C GLY A 72 -24.48 -8.56 -3.12
N ASP A 73 -25.50 -7.73 -3.35
CA ASP A 73 -26.77 -7.80 -2.63
C ASP A 73 -27.98 -7.80 -3.57
N GLY A 74 -29.00 -8.56 -3.21
CA GLY A 74 -30.22 -8.74 -4.00
C GLY A 74 -30.04 -9.74 -5.15
N TYR A 75 -28.99 -10.56 -5.16
CA TYR A 75 -28.80 -11.65 -6.11
C TYR A 75 -29.20 -12.97 -5.44
N ARG A 76 -30.19 -13.67 -5.98
CA ARG A 76 -30.48 -15.05 -5.57
C ARG A 76 -29.43 -15.99 -6.16
N ALA A 77 -29.42 -17.25 -5.72
CA ALA A 77 -28.48 -18.24 -6.24
C ALA A 77 -28.56 -18.40 -7.78
N GLU A 78 -29.75 -18.23 -8.36
CA GLU A 78 -29.97 -18.23 -9.80
C GLU A 78 -29.50 -16.94 -10.53
N ASP A 79 -29.31 -15.84 -9.79
CA ASP A 79 -28.89 -14.54 -10.32
C ASP A 79 -27.36 -14.31 -10.24
N LEU A 80 -26.60 -15.24 -9.64
CA LEU A 80 -25.15 -15.08 -9.45
C LEU A 80 -24.38 -14.97 -10.78
N GLY A 81 -24.92 -15.50 -11.88
CA GLY A 81 -24.37 -15.27 -13.22
C GLY A 81 -24.48 -13.80 -13.67
N ASP A 82 -25.55 -13.11 -13.28
CA ASP A 82 -25.68 -11.67 -13.55
C ASP A 82 -24.76 -10.85 -12.64
N TYR A 83 -24.61 -11.25 -11.38
CA TYR A 83 -23.63 -10.64 -10.46
C TYR A 83 -22.20 -10.73 -11.02
N GLU A 84 -21.79 -11.91 -11.49
CA GLU A 84 -20.50 -12.10 -12.17
C GLU A 84 -20.31 -11.12 -13.33
N ASN A 85 -21.31 -11.04 -14.22
CA ASN A 85 -21.25 -10.10 -15.35
C ASN A 85 -21.15 -8.63 -14.90
N HIS A 86 -21.86 -8.23 -13.84
CA HIS A 86 -21.78 -6.86 -13.32
C HIS A 86 -20.38 -6.55 -12.77
N VAL A 87 -19.77 -7.50 -12.06
CA VAL A 87 -18.42 -7.36 -11.52
C VAL A 87 -17.40 -7.32 -12.66
N ASP A 88 -17.49 -8.19 -13.65
CA ASP A 88 -16.58 -8.21 -14.81
C ASP A 88 -16.64 -6.89 -15.60
N ASN A 89 -17.85 -6.34 -15.80
CA ASN A 89 -18.00 -5.04 -16.46
C ASN A 89 -17.39 -3.90 -15.62
N ALA A 90 -17.59 -3.92 -14.30
CA ALA A 90 -16.98 -2.94 -13.41
C ALA A 90 -15.45 -3.04 -13.45
N MET A 91 -14.89 -4.24 -13.41
CA MET A 91 -13.45 -4.51 -13.51
C MET A 91 -12.83 -3.94 -14.78
N VAL A 92 -13.44 -4.22 -15.93
CA VAL A 92 -12.96 -3.73 -17.23
C VAL A 92 -12.96 -2.21 -17.28
N ALA A 93 -13.99 -1.56 -16.74
CA ALA A 93 -14.08 -0.10 -16.72
C ALA A 93 -13.09 0.53 -15.73
N PHE A 94 -13.01 -0.04 -14.52
CA PHE A 94 -12.19 0.46 -13.41
C PHE A 94 -10.70 0.46 -13.75
N PHE A 95 -10.20 -0.63 -14.32
CA PHE A 95 -8.81 -0.73 -14.76
C PHE A 95 -8.61 -0.32 -16.23
N GLY A 96 -9.62 0.32 -16.82
CA GLY A 96 -9.57 0.95 -18.14
C GLY A 96 -9.42 2.48 -18.10
N ILE A 97 -9.31 3.07 -16.90
CA ILE A 97 -9.17 4.51 -16.68
C ILE A 97 -7.93 4.81 -15.82
N GLU A 98 -7.25 5.92 -16.12
CA GLU A 98 -6.09 6.36 -15.33
C GLU A 98 -6.52 7.11 -14.05
N PRO A 99 -5.76 6.99 -12.94
CA PRO A 99 -4.49 6.27 -12.80
C PRO A 99 -4.63 4.77 -12.53
N LEU A 100 -5.85 4.28 -12.28
CA LEU A 100 -6.11 2.89 -11.86
C LEU A 100 -5.57 1.86 -12.87
N GLN A 101 -5.58 2.18 -14.16
CA GLN A 101 -5.01 1.34 -15.20
C GLN A 101 -3.49 1.12 -15.01
N SER A 102 -2.71 2.19 -14.91
CA SER A 102 -1.24 2.08 -14.75
C SER A 102 -0.84 1.46 -13.41
N TYR A 103 -1.67 1.67 -12.38
CA TYR A 103 -1.44 1.17 -11.02
C TYR A 103 -2.21 -0.13 -10.71
N LEU A 104 -2.80 -0.80 -11.70
CA LEU A 104 -3.41 -2.12 -11.51
C LEU A 104 -2.49 -3.12 -10.77
N PRO A 105 -1.16 -3.16 -11.00
CA PRO A 105 -0.25 -4.04 -10.26
C PRO A 105 -0.29 -3.87 -8.73
N LEU A 106 -0.78 -2.74 -8.21
CA LEU A 106 -0.95 -2.51 -6.78
C LEU A 106 -2.14 -3.27 -6.18
N PHE A 107 -3.05 -3.81 -6.99
CA PHE A 107 -4.30 -4.40 -6.52
C PHE A 107 -4.30 -5.91 -6.53
N ASN A 108 -4.88 -6.50 -5.51
CA ASN A 108 -5.55 -7.79 -5.59
C ASN A 108 -7.05 -7.53 -5.68
N VAL A 109 -7.77 -8.36 -6.45
CA VAL A 109 -9.22 -8.16 -6.63
C VAL A 109 -9.97 -9.45 -6.45
N HIS A 110 -11.00 -9.38 -5.60
CA HIS A 110 -11.80 -10.53 -5.23
C HIS A 110 -13.28 -10.26 -5.46
N ARG A 111 -14.01 -11.31 -5.84
CA ARG A 111 -15.47 -11.35 -5.86
C ARG A 111 -15.95 -12.31 -4.79
N VAL A 112 -16.80 -11.84 -3.90
CA VAL A 112 -17.48 -12.67 -2.89
C VAL A 112 -18.92 -12.87 -3.33
N ASP A 113 -19.27 -14.12 -3.64
CA ASP A 113 -20.61 -14.49 -4.05
C ASP A 113 -21.50 -14.59 -2.80
N VAL A 114 -22.48 -13.70 -2.72
CA VAL A 114 -23.47 -13.63 -1.65
C VAL A 114 -24.87 -13.80 -2.21
N VAL A 115 -25.61 -14.74 -1.64
CA VAL A 115 -26.97 -15.12 -1.99
C VAL A 115 -27.95 -14.43 -1.06
N SER A 116 -28.77 -13.56 -1.63
CA SER A 116 -29.94 -12.95 -0.99
C SER A 116 -31.17 -13.85 -1.15
N ASN A 117 -32.15 -13.71 -0.26
CA ASN A 117 -33.40 -14.48 -0.33
C ASN A 117 -34.31 -13.97 -1.46
N GLU A 118 -34.29 -12.67 -1.73
CA GLU A 118 -35.07 -12.02 -2.79
C GLU A 118 -34.19 -11.31 -3.82
N THR A 119 -34.68 -11.24 -5.07
CA THR A 119 -34.04 -10.51 -6.18
C THR A 119 -34.39 -9.03 -6.07
N GLY A 120 -33.38 -8.17 -6.18
CA GLY A 120 -33.49 -6.72 -6.06
C GLY A 120 -33.16 -6.22 -4.65
N VAL A 121 -33.23 -4.90 -4.45
CA VAL A 121 -32.94 -4.23 -3.17
C VAL A 121 -34.13 -3.40 -2.69
N ASP A 122 -34.13 -2.92 -1.45
CA ASP A 122 -35.22 -2.09 -0.93
C ASP A 122 -35.44 -0.81 -1.77
N ASN A 123 -36.70 -0.39 -1.85
CA ASN A 123 -37.17 0.77 -2.60
C ASN A 123 -36.94 0.71 -4.12
N ASP A 124 -36.76 -0.47 -4.71
CA ASP A 124 -36.63 -0.64 -6.17
C ASP A 124 -37.91 -1.23 -6.82
N PRO A 125 -38.54 -0.59 -7.84
CA PRO A 125 -38.12 0.65 -8.49
C PRO A 125 -38.72 1.92 -7.87
N VAL A 126 -39.50 1.78 -6.80
CA VAL A 126 -40.18 2.89 -6.12
C VAL A 126 -40.10 2.73 -4.61
N GLU A 127 -40.11 3.85 -3.90
CA GLU A 127 -40.13 3.90 -2.45
C GLU A 127 -41.31 3.11 -1.84
N GLY A 128 -41.04 2.37 -0.76
CA GLY A 128 -42.03 1.58 -0.02
C GLY A 128 -42.04 0.09 -0.33
N ILE A 129 -41.16 -0.39 -1.20
CA ILE A 129 -40.93 -1.82 -1.45
C ILE A 129 -39.83 -2.31 -0.50
N THR A 130 -40.08 -3.42 0.20
CA THR A 130 -39.10 -4.09 1.06
C THR A 130 -38.78 -5.47 0.52
N ARG A 131 -37.51 -5.85 0.58
CA ARG A 131 -36.95 -7.14 0.17
C ARG A 131 -36.05 -7.70 1.25
N ASP A 132 -36.07 -9.00 1.44
CA ASP A 132 -35.18 -9.73 2.34
C ASP A 132 -33.85 -10.02 1.63
N THR A 133 -32.85 -9.16 1.87
CA THR A 133 -31.54 -9.21 1.20
C THR A 133 -30.40 -9.37 2.22
N ALA A 134 -29.28 -9.95 1.77
CA ALA A 134 -28.16 -10.32 2.63
C ALA A 134 -27.46 -9.11 3.29
N MET A 135 -27.50 -7.93 2.67
CA MET A 135 -26.80 -6.72 3.15
C MET A 135 -27.70 -5.50 3.36
N ASN A 136 -29.03 -5.67 3.26
CA ASN A 136 -30.02 -4.60 3.44
C ASN A 136 -29.74 -3.35 2.58
N MET A 137 -29.29 -3.54 1.33
CA MET A 137 -29.13 -2.41 0.42
C MET A 137 -30.48 -1.74 0.14
N LYS A 138 -30.49 -0.41 0.01
CA LYS A 138 -31.71 0.36 -0.24
C LYS A 138 -31.48 1.70 -0.94
N PHE A 139 -32.41 2.08 -1.81
CA PHE A 139 -32.49 3.44 -2.35
C PHE A 139 -33.25 4.39 -1.39
N TRP A 140 -33.35 5.67 -1.74
CA TRP A 140 -34.00 6.72 -0.93
C TRP A 140 -33.36 6.96 0.44
N CYS A 141 -32.07 6.67 0.59
CA CYS A 141 -31.37 7.08 1.80
C CYS A 141 -31.46 8.59 2.00
N SER A 142 -31.74 9.01 3.24
CA SER A 142 -31.94 10.42 3.59
C SER A 142 -32.98 11.14 2.72
N GLY A 143 -33.92 10.41 2.10
CA GLY A 143 -34.93 10.96 1.19
C GLY A 143 -34.43 11.30 -0.22
N ILE A 144 -33.21 10.88 -0.57
CA ILE A 144 -32.61 11.12 -1.89
C ILE A 144 -32.77 9.84 -2.73
N GLU A 145 -33.61 9.89 -3.77
CA GLU A 145 -33.97 8.73 -4.61
C GLU A 145 -32.77 7.88 -5.03
N ARG A 146 -31.75 8.50 -5.62
CA ARG A 146 -30.56 7.81 -6.14
C ARG A 146 -29.55 7.38 -5.08
N LEU A 147 -29.74 7.74 -3.80
CA LEU A 147 -28.76 7.41 -2.76
C LEU A 147 -28.97 5.96 -2.34
N LEU A 148 -28.10 5.10 -2.84
CA LEU A 148 -28.10 3.66 -2.62
C LEU A 148 -27.21 3.34 -1.42
N CYS A 149 -27.79 2.98 -0.28
CA CYS A 149 -27.01 2.59 0.88
C CYS A 149 -26.82 1.10 0.98
N VAL A 150 -25.86 0.71 1.83
CA VAL A 150 -25.66 -0.65 2.32
C VAL A 150 -25.50 -0.64 3.84
N ASP A 151 -25.84 -1.75 4.51
CA ASP A 151 -25.38 -1.99 5.88
C ASP A 151 -23.88 -2.30 5.86
N THR A 152 -23.07 -1.35 6.31
CA THR A 152 -21.61 -1.43 6.22
C THR A 152 -21.03 -2.59 7.03
N SER A 153 -21.67 -2.98 8.14
CA SER A 153 -21.20 -4.10 8.98
C SER A 153 -21.44 -5.44 8.32
N LEU A 154 -22.56 -5.57 7.58
CA LEU A 154 -22.83 -6.77 6.78
C LEU A 154 -21.90 -6.85 5.57
N ALA A 155 -21.69 -5.74 4.85
CA ALA A 155 -20.76 -5.66 3.72
C ALA A 155 -19.34 -6.10 4.10
N TRP A 156 -18.73 -5.47 5.12
CA TRP A 156 -17.44 -5.88 5.66
C TRP A 156 -17.42 -7.33 6.13
N GLY A 157 -18.54 -7.75 6.73
CA GLY A 157 -18.72 -9.11 7.19
C GLY A 157 -18.61 -10.16 6.11
N TYR A 158 -19.12 -9.89 4.90
CA TYR A 158 -18.96 -10.77 3.75
C TYR A 158 -17.62 -10.58 3.06
N ALA A 159 -17.15 -9.34 2.91
CA ALA A 159 -15.88 -9.05 2.25
C ALA A 159 -14.71 -9.79 2.92
N ASN A 160 -14.67 -9.82 4.26
CA ASN A 160 -13.63 -10.51 5.05
C ASN A 160 -13.62 -12.05 4.96
N ASN A 161 -14.31 -12.66 3.99
CA ASN A 161 -14.10 -14.06 3.60
C ASN A 161 -12.91 -14.24 2.64
N VAL A 162 -12.22 -13.16 2.28
CA VAL A 162 -10.97 -13.17 1.50
C VAL A 162 -9.74 -12.97 2.42
N PRO A 163 -8.50 -13.17 1.95
CA PRO A 163 -7.30 -13.08 2.80
C PRO A 163 -7.08 -11.71 3.47
N SER A 164 -7.45 -10.63 2.80
CA SER A 164 -7.38 -9.24 3.28
C SER A 164 -8.42 -8.39 2.57
N THR A 165 -8.80 -7.24 3.12
CA THR A 165 -9.76 -6.33 2.50
C THR A 165 -9.41 -4.91 2.91
N ASP A 166 -9.12 -4.07 1.93
CA ASP A 166 -8.82 -2.65 2.13
C ASP A 166 -9.94 -1.74 1.61
N ALA A 167 -10.66 -2.18 0.57
CA ALA A 167 -11.79 -1.44 0.00
C ALA A 167 -12.88 -2.38 -0.52
N ILE A 168 -14.12 -1.93 -0.48
CA ILE A 168 -15.30 -2.72 -0.88
C ILE A 168 -16.09 -1.99 -1.96
N LEU A 169 -16.49 -2.71 -3.00
CA LEU A 169 -17.53 -2.28 -3.93
C LEU A 169 -18.75 -3.19 -3.80
N ALA A 170 -19.80 -2.67 -3.17
CA ALA A 170 -21.06 -3.37 -2.97
C ALA A 170 -22.00 -3.15 -4.17
N VAL A 171 -22.40 -4.25 -4.82
CA VAL A 171 -23.18 -4.23 -6.05
C VAL A 171 -24.63 -4.58 -5.72
N ALA A 172 -25.56 -3.66 -5.96
CA ALA A 172 -26.99 -3.97 -5.88
C ALA A 172 -27.47 -4.62 -7.19
N ASN A 173 -28.29 -5.67 -7.08
CA ASN A 173 -29.02 -6.21 -8.21
C ASN A 173 -30.17 -5.28 -8.62
N SER A 174 -29.86 -4.18 -9.29
CA SER A 174 -30.85 -3.18 -9.67
C SER A 174 -30.49 -2.50 -10.98
N SER A 175 -31.52 -2.14 -11.76
CA SER A 175 -31.37 -1.28 -12.94
C SER A 175 -31.59 0.21 -12.62
N MET A 176 -31.99 0.57 -11.39
CA MET A 176 -32.14 1.96 -10.99
C MET A 176 -30.80 2.70 -11.03
N TYR A 177 -30.83 4.01 -11.25
CA TYR A 177 -29.62 4.83 -11.19
C TYR A 177 -29.33 5.23 -9.74
N GLY A 178 -28.17 4.83 -9.23
CA GLY A 178 -27.72 5.28 -7.92
C GLY A 178 -26.47 4.58 -7.40
N GLY A 179 -25.91 5.18 -6.37
CA GLY A 179 -24.67 4.81 -5.70
C GLY A 179 -24.47 5.66 -4.45
N ALA A 180 -23.45 5.32 -3.69
CA ALA A 180 -22.98 6.05 -2.53
C ALA A 180 -21.56 5.62 -2.15
N GLY A 181 -20.72 6.59 -1.81
CA GLY A 181 -19.38 6.40 -1.26
C GLY A 181 -19.35 6.65 0.25
N TYR A 182 -18.68 5.77 0.98
CA TYR A 182 -18.50 5.80 2.43
C TYR A 182 -17.01 5.90 2.75
N SER A 183 -16.41 7.09 2.65
CA SER A 183 -14.97 7.31 2.93
C SER A 183 -14.53 6.92 4.34
N TRP A 184 -15.46 6.80 5.30
CA TRP A 184 -15.15 6.37 6.68
C TRP A 184 -15.17 4.85 6.86
N ALA A 185 -15.61 4.11 5.84
CA ALA A 185 -15.76 2.66 5.86
C ALA A 185 -15.12 1.99 4.65
N ASP A 186 -14.47 2.75 3.78
CA ASP A 186 -13.84 2.29 2.55
C ASP A 186 -14.77 1.46 1.64
N ILE A 187 -16.07 1.84 1.62
CA ILE A 187 -17.11 1.19 0.80
C ILE A 187 -17.64 2.15 -0.27
N GLY A 188 -17.70 1.70 -1.52
CA GLY A 188 -18.55 2.27 -2.57
C GLY A 188 -19.73 1.33 -2.89
N THR A 189 -20.85 1.89 -3.34
CA THR A 189 -22.03 1.11 -3.76
C THR A 189 -22.48 1.51 -5.15
N PHE A 190 -22.98 0.57 -5.94
CA PHE A 190 -23.58 0.89 -7.24
C PHE A 190 -24.63 -0.13 -7.67
N ALA A 191 -25.56 0.30 -8.51
CA ALA A 191 -26.58 -0.55 -9.10
C ALA A 191 -26.04 -1.28 -10.34
N GLY A 192 -25.77 -2.58 -10.23
CA GLY A 192 -25.00 -3.35 -11.22
C GLY A 192 -25.62 -3.46 -12.61
N ALA A 193 -26.96 -3.47 -12.71
CA ALA A 193 -27.67 -3.60 -13.98
C ALA A 193 -28.00 -2.25 -14.63
N ASN A 194 -27.58 -1.12 -14.03
CA ASN A 194 -27.80 0.20 -14.62
C ASN A 194 -26.81 0.48 -15.76
N SER A 195 -27.24 1.22 -16.80
CA SER A 195 -26.37 1.56 -17.94
C SER A 195 -25.17 2.44 -17.57
N SER A 196 -25.21 3.12 -16.42
CA SER A 196 -24.12 3.94 -15.88
C SER A 196 -23.41 3.28 -14.70
N ALA A 197 -23.69 2.00 -14.41
CA ALA A 197 -23.17 1.26 -13.26
C ALA A 197 -21.66 1.38 -13.09
N THR A 198 -20.91 1.18 -14.18
CA THR A 198 -19.45 1.17 -14.17
C THR A 198 -18.86 2.54 -13.85
N ASP A 199 -19.43 3.62 -14.42
CA ASP A 199 -18.99 4.99 -14.10
C ASP A 199 -19.35 5.37 -12.65
N VAL A 200 -20.52 4.93 -12.16
CA VAL A 200 -20.90 5.14 -10.75
C VAL A 200 -19.92 4.40 -9.84
N ALA A 201 -19.57 3.14 -10.13
CA ALA A 201 -18.59 2.40 -9.35
C ALA A 201 -17.23 3.12 -9.27
N ILE A 202 -16.75 3.66 -10.39
CA ILE A 202 -15.50 4.44 -10.45
C ILE A 202 -15.62 5.74 -9.64
N HIS A 203 -16.77 6.42 -9.72
CA HIS A 203 -17.04 7.63 -8.94
C HIS A 203 -17.06 7.34 -7.44
N GLU A 204 -17.80 6.32 -6.99
CA GLU A 204 -17.91 6.00 -5.57
C GLU A 204 -16.59 5.51 -4.97
N ILE A 205 -15.75 4.81 -5.74
CA ILE A 205 -14.41 4.47 -5.26
C ILE A 205 -13.53 5.71 -5.06
N GLY A 206 -13.80 6.80 -5.79
CA GLY A 206 -13.10 8.07 -5.62
C GLY A 206 -13.29 8.61 -4.20
N HIS A 207 -14.48 8.42 -3.64
CA HIS A 207 -14.74 8.72 -2.24
C HIS A 207 -14.07 7.72 -1.30
N SER A 208 -14.18 6.43 -1.57
CA SER A 208 -13.79 5.39 -0.60
C SER A 208 -12.30 5.07 -0.57
N LEU A 209 -11.58 5.20 -1.69
CA LEU A 209 -10.15 4.89 -1.79
C LEU A 209 -9.29 6.16 -1.89
N ALA A 210 -9.77 7.20 -2.56
CA ALA A 210 -9.00 8.42 -2.82
C ALA A 210 -9.42 9.64 -1.98
N ASN A 211 -10.38 9.47 -1.07
CA ASN A 211 -10.86 10.52 -0.18
C ASN A 211 -11.31 11.81 -0.91
N LEU A 212 -11.89 11.66 -2.11
CA LEU A 212 -12.33 12.77 -2.95
C LEU A 212 -13.67 13.32 -2.49
N ALA A 213 -13.90 14.60 -2.77
CA ALA A 213 -15.20 15.25 -2.62
C ALA A 213 -15.97 15.22 -3.95
N ASP A 214 -17.29 15.34 -3.84
CA ASP A 214 -18.14 15.56 -5.01
C ASP A 214 -17.88 16.93 -5.63
N GLU A 215 -17.81 17.00 -6.95
CA GLU A 215 -17.54 18.24 -7.69
C GLU A 215 -18.79 18.86 -8.35
N TYR A 216 -19.95 18.24 -8.16
CA TYR A 216 -21.22 18.82 -8.58
C TYR A 216 -21.83 19.75 -7.51
N THR A 217 -22.83 20.53 -7.92
CA THR A 217 -23.30 21.72 -7.17
C THR A 217 -24.75 21.61 -6.69
N TYR A 218 -25.28 20.40 -6.60
CA TYR A 218 -26.68 20.15 -6.23
C TYR A 218 -26.75 19.17 -5.06
N GLY A 219 -27.78 19.31 -4.21
CA GLY A 219 -27.97 18.50 -3.01
C GLY A 219 -27.55 19.18 -1.71
N GLY A 220 -27.01 20.40 -1.75
CA GLY A 220 -26.58 21.18 -0.58
C GLY A 220 -27.01 22.64 -0.63
N ASP A 221 -26.43 23.44 0.26
CA ASP A 221 -26.67 24.89 0.33
C ASP A 221 -26.10 25.60 -0.90
N GLU A 222 -26.76 26.69 -1.33
CA GLU A 222 -26.35 27.46 -2.52
C GLU A 222 -24.90 27.98 -2.40
N THR A 223 -24.50 28.43 -1.22
CA THR A 223 -23.16 28.95 -0.93
C THR A 223 -22.52 28.16 0.21
N TYR A 224 -21.34 27.59 -0.06
CA TYR A 224 -20.54 26.94 0.97
C TYR A 224 -19.95 27.97 1.93
N SER A 225 -20.08 27.73 3.23
CA SER A 225 -19.55 28.61 4.30
C SER A 225 -18.81 27.84 5.40
N GLY A 226 -18.52 26.56 5.13
CA GLY A 226 -17.78 25.69 6.05
C GLY A 226 -16.27 25.92 6.01
N PRO A 227 -15.52 25.16 6.83
CA PRO A 227 -14.06 25.20 6.82
C PRO A 227 -13.49 24.62 5.52
N GLU A 228 -12.18 24.76 5.34
CA GLU A 228 -11.47 24.10 4.24
C GLU A 228 -11.62 22.58 4.33
N LEU A 229 -11.88 21.94 3.20
CA LEU A 229 -12.05 20.47 3.13
C LEU A 229 -10.71 19.77 3.18
N THR A 230 -10.70 18.51 3.62
CA THR A 230 -9.52 17.64 3.51
C THR A 230 -9.31 17.12 2.09
N ALA A 231 -10.39 16.78 1.38
CA ALA A 231 -10.36 16.25 0.01
C ALA A 231 -9.51 17.11 -0.93
N ARG A 232 -8.59 16.51 -1.69
CA ARG A 232 -7.65 17.25 -2.55
C ARG A 232 -8.32 17.99 -3.69
N ASN A 233 -9.47 17.52 -4.17
CA ASN A 233 -10.19 18.09 -5.32
C ASN A 233 -11.24 19.16 -4.95
N ALA A 234 -11.25 19.65 -3.71
CA ALA A 234 -12.15 20.72 -3.28
C ALA A 234 -11.43 21.71 -2.35
N SER A 235 -11.74 23.00 -2.50
CA SER A 235 -11.14 24.06 -1.68
C SER A 235 -11.97 25.34 -1.65
N ILE A 236 -11.93 26.07 -0.54
CA ILE A 236 -12.48 27.42 -0.41
C ILE A 236 -11.57 28.51 -0.99
N TYR A 237 -10.32 28.15 -1.34
CA TYR A 237 -9.34 29.10 -1.87
C TYR A 237 -9.47 29.25 -3.39
N ASN A 238 -9.36 30.48 -3.87
CA ASN A 238 -9.19 30.75 -5.30
C ASN A 238 -7.72 30.54 -5.73
N ALA A 239 -7.46 30.60 -7.04
CA ALA A 239 -6.13 30.36 -7.60
C ALA A 239 -5.02 31.23 -6.96
N SER A 240 -5.26 32.52 -6.77
CA SER A 240 -4.26 33.43 -6.18
C SER A 240 -3.99 33.14 -4.70
N GLU A 241 -5.01 32.71 -3.95
CA GLU A 241 -4.85 32.28 -2.56
C GLU A 241 -4.07 30.97 -2.45
N MET A 242 -4.35 30.01 -3.33
CA MET A 242 -3.61 28.74 -3.42
C MET A 242 -2.15 28.97 -3.78
N GLU A 243 -1.87 29.76 -4.82
CA GLU A 243 -0.50 30.12 -5.21
C GLU A 243 0.28 30.79 -4.07
N ALA A 244 -0.37 31.73 -3.36
CA ALA A 244 0.27 32.47 -2.28
C ALA A 244 0.54 31.63 -1.02
N SER A 245 -0.21 30.54 -0.83
CA SER A 245 -0.11 29.67 0.34
C SER A 245 0.49 28.29 0.05
N GLU A 246 0.80 28.00 -1.21
CA GLU A 246 1.34 26.72 -1.69
C GLU A 246 0.52 25.51 -1.20
N THR A 247 -0.80 25.64 -1.22
CA THR A 247 -1.74 24.61 -0.72
C THR A 247 -2.60 24.01 -1.83
N LYS A 248 -3.25 22.88 -1.53
CA LYS A 248 -4.16 22.17 -2.43
C LYS A 248 -3.49 21.87 -3.76
N TRP A 249 -4.08 22.31 -4.87
CA TRP A 249 -3.57 22.05 -6.21
C TRP A 249 -2.80 23.23 -6.79
N ALA A 250 -2.19 24.08 -5.95
CA ALA A 250 -1.35 25.19 -6.39
C ALA A 250 -0.30 24.75 -7.45
N ASN A 251 0.35 23.61 -7.23
CA ASN A 251 1.36 23.05 -8.14
C ASN A 251 0.79 22.52 -9.47
N TRP A 252 -0.53 22.44 -9.60
CA TRP A 252 -1.23 22.03 -10.81
C TRP A 252 -1.84 23.20 -11.58
N LEU A 253 -1.90 24.42 -11.03
CA LEU A 253 -2.56 25.55 -11.69
C LEU A 253 -1.96 25.82 -13.08
N GLY A 254 -2.82 25.81 -14.10
CA GLY A 254 -2.45 25.99 -15.51
C GLY A 254 -2.04 24.70 -16.23
N GLU A 255 -1.90 23.57 -15.55
CA GLU A 255 -1.58 22.29 -16.16
C GLU A 255 -2.73 21.77 -17.04
N SER A 256 -2.40 21.13 -18.16
CA SER A 256 -3.39 20.57 -19.10
C SER A 256 -2.90 19.33 -19.86
N SER A 257 -1.70 18.84 -19.57
CA SER A 257 -1.15 17.61 -20.10
C SER A 257 -1.69 16.37 -19.39
N GLY A 258 -1.43 15.20 -19.98
CA GLY A 258 -1.85 13.90 -19.45
C GLY A 258 -3.27 13.49 -19.87
N PRO A 259 -3.72 12.32 -19.40
CA PRO A 259 -5.05 11.76 -19.71
C PRO A 259 -6.20 12.42 -18.90
N TRP A 260 -5.97 13.60 -18.32
CA TRP A 260 -6.84 14.21 -17.31
C TRP A 260 -7.89 15.15 -17.92
N ASP A 261 -9.00 15.35 -17.20
CA ASP A 261 -10.08 16.21 -17.68
C ASP A 261 -9.75 17.71 -17.51
N GLY A 262 -9.33 18.32 -18.62
CA GLY A 262 -9.25 19.77 -18.78
C GLY A 262 -8.02 20.42 -18.14
N THR A 263 -7.99 21.75 -18.22
CA THR A 263 -6.94 22.58 -17.62
C THR A 263 -7.24 22.79 -16.14
N CYS A 264 -6.26 22.54 -15.28
CA CYS A 264 -6.39 22.73 -13.85
C CYS A 264 -6.39 24.23 -13.50
N ASN A 265 -7.42 24.67 -12.77
CA ASN A 265 -7.65 26.04 -12.28
C ASN A 265 -8.59 26.00 -11.06
N THR A 266 -9.16 27.12 -10.64
CA THR A 266 -10.20 27.16 -9.60
C THR A 266 -11.56 27.48 -10.22
N PHE A 267 -12.37 26.47 -10.48
CA PHE A 267 -13.72 26.61 -11.02
C PHE A 267 -14.73 26.64 -9.88
N GLU A 268 -15.50 27.73 -9.76
CA GLU A 268 -16.48 27.87 -8.68
C GLU A 268 -17.61 26.82 -8.82
N GLY A 269 -18.01 26.27 -7.68
CA GLY A 269 -19.02 25.23 -7.54
C GLY A 269 -18.41 23.83 -7.34
N CYS A 270 -18.69 23.22 -6.20
CA CYS A 270 -18.19 21.92 -5.76
C CYS A 270 -18.97 21.53 -4.49
N ASN A 271 -18.87 20.29 -4.04
CA ASN A 271 -19.38 19.80 -2.77
C ASN A 271 -20.82 20.26 -2.50
N TYR A 272 -21.68 20.03 -3.50
CA TYR A 272 -23.11 20.32 -3.46
C TYR A 272 -23.50 21.82 -3.42
N SER A 273 -22.52 22.73 -3.48
CA SER A 273 -22.71 24.18 -3.45
C SER A 273 -22.33 24.84 -4.77
N THR A 274 -23.00 25.93 -5.12
CA THR A 274 -22.74 26.69 -6.36
C THR A 274 -21.68 27.76 -6.17
N TYR A 275 -21.59 28.35 -4.97
CA TYR A 275 -20.66 29.45 -4.66
C TYR A 275 -19.79 29.15 -3.44
N GLY A 276 -18.67 29.87 -3.32
CA GLY A 276 -17.82 29.86 -2.11
C GLY A 276 -16.90 28.64 -1.95
N ILE A 277 -16.88 27.75 -2.93
CA ILE A 277 -16.00 26.58 -2.99
C ILE A 277 -15.65 26.28 -4.45
N TYR A 278 -14.46 25.77 -4.68
CA TYR A 278 -13.87 25.55 -6.00
C TYR A 278 -13.50 24.08 -6.20
N ARG A 279 -13.53 23.66 -7.47
CA ARG A 279 -13.00 22.40 -7.98
C ARG A 279 -11.86 22.66 -8.97
N PRO A 280 -10.98 21.68 -9.23
CA PRO A 280 -9.75 21.91 -9.99
C PRO A 280 -9.96 21.98 -11.50
N SER A 281 -11.03 21.42 -12.06
CA SER A 281 -11.28 21.42 -13.49
C SER A 281 -12.71 21.81 -13.84
N ASN A 282 -12.96 22.19 -15.09
CA ASN A 282 -14.32 22.51 -15.51
C ASN A 282 -15.26 21.31 -15.32
N ASN A 283 -14.74 20.09 -15.53
CA ASN A 283 -15.46 18.84 -15.31
C ASN A 283 -14.49 17.69 -14.95
N SER A 284 -15.01 16.60 -14.38
CA SER A 284 -14.25 15.39 -14.03
C SER A 284 -15.22 14.25 -13.73
N MET A 285 -14.69 13.03 -13.52
CA MET A 285 -15.47 11.88 -13.01
C MET A 285 -16.21 12.20 -11.69
N MET A 286 -15.64 13.06 -10.83
CA MET A 286 -16.28 13.47 -9.56
C MET A 286 -17.40 14.50 -9.74
N ARG A 287 -17.62 15.00 -10.96
CA ARG A 287 -18.69 15.94 -11.29
C ARG A 287 -19.73 15.36 -12.24
N SER A 288 -19.28 14.61 -13.24
CA SER A 288 -20.12 14.02 -14.27
C SER A 288 -19.48 12.75 -14.79
N LEU A 289 -20.27 11.68 -14.85
CA LEU A 289 -19.88 10.36 -15.32
C LEU A 289 -19.37 10.35 -16.77
N ASN A 290 -18.70 9.26 -17.18
CA ASN A 290 -18.10 9.06 -18.50
C ASN A 290 -17.04 10.11 -18.86
N ARG A 291 -16.16 10.40 -17.89
CA ARG A 291 -15.08 11.39 -18.02
C ARG A 291 -13.84 10.91 -17.25
N PRO A 292 -12.63 11.31 -17.65
CA PRO A 292 -11.44 11.12 -16.83
C PRO A 292 -11.53 11.84 -15.48
N PHE A 293 -10.67 11.45 -14.54
CA PHE A 293 -10.35 12.26 -13.38
C PHE A 293 -9.58 13.53 -13.78
N ASN A 294 -9.61 14.55 -12.93
CA ASN A 294 -8.69 15.69 -13.03
C ASN A 294 -7.36 15.40 -12.33
N GLN A 295 -6.37 16.25 -12.55
CA GLN A 295 -5.00 16.08 -12.05
C GLN A 295 -4.97 15.89 -10.52
N PRO A 296 -5.62 16.75 -9.71
CA PRO A 296 -5.57 16.58 -8.25
C PRO A 296 -6.32 15.34 -7.75
N SER A 297 -7.35 14.89 -8.47
CA SER A 297 -8.04 13.64 -8.15
C SER A 297 -7.16 12.42 -8.45
N ALA A 298 -6.47 12.41 -9.60
CA ALA A 298 -5.54 11.35 -9.95
C ALA A 298 -4.35 11.28 -8.98
N GLU A 299 -3.78 12.44 -8.63
CA GLU A 299 -2.75 12.55 -7.60
C GLU A 299 -3.21 11.98 -6.26
N ALA A 300 -4.44 12.27 -5.83
CA ALA A 300 -5.01 11.72 -4.61
C ALA A 300 -5.07 10.19 -4.64
N PHE A 301 -5.55 9.60 -5.74
CA PHE A 301 -5.54 8.14 -5.90
C PHE A 301 -4.14 7.56 -5.69
N ILE A 302 -3.14 8.10 -6.38
CA ILE A 302 -1.77 7.56 -6.31
C ILE A 302 -1.22 7.66 -4.88
N ILE A 303 -1.38 8.81 -4.23
CA ILE A 303 -0.93 9.00 -2.85
C ILE A 303 -1.61 8.01 -1.91
N GLU A 304 -2.94 7.86 -1.98
CA GLU A 304 -3.68 6.98 -1.07
C GLU A 304 -3.37 5.50 -1.35
N MET A 305 -3.14 5.10 -2.61
CA MET A 305 -2.67 3.75 -2.95
C MET A 305 -1.31 3.43 -2.29
N TYR A 306 -0.37 4.38 -2.32
CA TYR A 306 0.93 4.26 -1.65
C TYR A 306 0.88 4.42 -0.12
N ARG A 307 -0.28 4.76 0.48
CA ARG A 307 -0.47 4.62 1.94
C ARG A 307 -0.69 3.18 2.35
N ILE A 308 -1.07 2.31 1.41
CA ILE A 308 -1.35 0.89 1.63
C ILE A 308 -0.19 0.03 1.09
N VAL A 309 0.41 0.42 -0.04
CA VAL A 309 1.45 -0.35 -0.73
C VAL A 309 2.81 0.33 -0.63
N ASP A 310 3.83 -0.45 -0.26
CA ASP A 310 5.23 -0.07 -0.28
C ASP A 310 5.84 -0.18 -1.70
N PRO A 311 6.75 0.73 -2.09
CA PRO A 311 7.51 0.67 -3.35
C PRO A 311 8.35 -0.60 -3.60
N LEU A 312 8.67 -1.40 -2.57
CA LEU A 312 9.39 -2.67 -2.69
C LEU A 312 8.49 -3.85 -2.31
N ASP A 313 8.47 -4.87 -3.17
CA ASP A 313 7.85 -6.17 -2.86
C ASP A 313 8.74 -7.05 -1.98
N ASP A 314 10.05 -6.93 -2.12
CA ASP A 314 11.00 -7.68 -1.29
C ASP A 314 12.36 -6.97 -1.24
N HIS A 315 13.14 -7.27 -0.21
CA HIS A 315 14.53 -6.84 -0.09
C HIS A 315 15.31 -7.80 0.83
N THR A 316 16.63 -7.74 0.75
CA THR A 316 17.48 -8.49 1.69
C THR A 316 17.07 -8.18 3.14
N PRO A 317 16.82 -9.20 3.98
CA PRO A 317 16.35 -8.98 5.34
C PRO A 317 17.27 -8.06 6.15
N HIS A 318 16.70 -7.29 7.06
CA HIS A 318 17.51 -6.47 7.98
C HIS A 318 18.48 -7.35 8.78
N GLY A 319 19.70 -6.87 8.93
CA GLY A 319 20.77 -7.59 9.61
C GLY A 319 22.12 -6.93 9.41
N VAL A 320 23.15 -7.65 9.85
CA VAL A 320 24.54 -7.29 9.61
C VAL A 320 25.02 -8.06 8.39
N LEU A 321 25.47 -7.33 7.37
CA LEU A 321 26.09 -7.87 6.16
C LEU A 321 27.60 -7.97 6.35
N ASN A 322 28.24 -8.84 5.59
CA ASN A 322 29.69 -8.96 5.49
C ASN A 322 30.18 -8.64 4.06
N GLY A 323 31.49 -8.67 3.84
CA GLY A 323 32.10 -8.37 2.54
C GLY A 323 31.66 -9.27 1.39
N GLU A 324 31.15 -10.46 1.67
CA GLU A 324 30.70 -11.45 0.68
C GLU A 324 29.19 -11.45 0.48
N SER A 325 28.45 -10.53 1.12
CA SER A 325 27.00 -10.55 1.08
C SER A 325 26.43 -10.07 -0.26
N ASP A 326 25.42 -10.80 -0.74
CA ASP A 326 24.58 -10.43 -1.87
C ASP A 326 23.38 -9.62 -1.38
N VAL A 327 23.30 -8.35 -1.77
CA VAL A 327 22.19 -7.46 -1.41
C VAL A 327 21.25 -7.32 -2.60
N TYR A 328 19.97 -7.48 -2.37
CA TYR A 328 18.94 -7.32 -3.40
C TYR A 328 17.75 -6.50 -2.90
N ILE A 329 17.06 -5.90 -3.86
CA ILE A 329 15.73 -5.32 -3.73
C ILE A 329 14.87 -5.78 -4.91
N THR A 330 13.56 -5.81 -4.70
CA THR A 330 12.56 -6.10 -5.72
C THR A 330 11.55 -4.95 -5.72
N PRO A 331 11.76 -3.90 -6.54
CA PRO A 331 10.77 -2.84 -6.71
C PRO A 331 9.47 -3.38 -7.30
N ILE A 332 8.34 -2.81 -6.89
CA ILE A 332 7.05 -3.10 -7.52
C ILE A 332 7.03 -2.58 -8.96
N ASP A 333 6.41 -3.35 -9.87
CA ASP A 333 6.31 -3.00 -11.30
C ASP A 333 4.98 -2.29 -11.59
N VAL A 334 5.00 -0.95 -11.65
CA VAL A 334 3.81 -0.10 -11.81
C VAL A 334 3.80 0.63 -13.16
N GLY A 335 3.88 -0.09 -14.27
CA GLY A 335 3.74 0.50 -15.62
C GLY A 335 4.85 1.47 -16.07
N HIS A 336 5.72 1.90 -15.14
CA HIS A 336 6.95 2.64 -15.32
C HIS A 336 8.00 2.20 -14.29
N ALA A 337 9.26 2.55 -14.54
CA ALA A 337 10.36 2.20 -13.65
C ALA A 337 10.39 3.13 -12.42
N LEU A 338 10.56 2.54 -11.23
CA LEU A 338 10.87 3.28 -10.02
C LEU A 338 12.33 3.75 -10.02
N GLU A 339 12.59 4.87 -9.37
CA GLU A 339 13.96 5.37 -9.19
C GLU A 339 14.62 4.71 -7.98
N ILE A 340 15.88 4.30 -8.15
CA ILE A 340 16.65 3.56 -7.15
C ILE A 340 17.97 4.27 -6.90
N TYR A 341 18.23 4.63 -5.64
CA TYR A 341 19.42 5.34 -5.20
C TYR A 341 20.14 4.58 -4.08
N TRP A 342 21.38 4.14 -4.34
CA TRP A 342 22.21 3.44 -3.36
C TRP A 342 23.19 4.38 -2.66
N TYR A 343 23.42 4.17 -1.36
CA TYR A 343 24.33 4.96 -0.55
C TYR A 343 25.22 4.08 0.34
N VAL A 344 26.48 4.47 0.47
CA VAL A 344 27.40 3.95 1.50
C VAL A 344 27.84 5.13 2.37
N ASP A 345 27.63 5.01 3.69
CA ASP A 345 27.97 6.07 4.65
C ASP A 345 27.44 7.45 4.23
N ASP A 346 26.19 7.46 3.76
CA ASP A 346 25.47 8.63 3.23
C ASP A 346 26.04 9.23 1.93
N VAL A 347 26.98 8.54 1.26
CA VAL A 347 27.51 8.91 -0.06
C VAL A 347 26.78 8.14 -1.16
N LEU A 348 26.18 8.87 -2.11
CA LEU A 348 25.49 8.32 -3.27
C LEU A 348 26.45 7.54 -4.18
N LEU A 349 26.05 6.32 -4.56
CA LEU A 349 26.75 5.46 -5.50
C LEU A 349 26.20 5.64 -6.92
N PRO A 350 27.04 5.54 -7.98
CA PRO A 350 26.61 5.62 -9.37
C PRO A 350 26.04 4.26 -9.84
N LEU A 351 24.97 3.80 -9.21
CA LEU A 351 24.34 2.48 -9.40
C LEU A 351 22.86 2.59 -9.81
N ASP A 352 22.52 3.61 -10.61
CA ASP A 352 21.13 3.92 -10.97
C ASP A 352 20.40 2.69 -11.54
N GLY A 353 19.23 2.38 -10.96
CA GLY A 353 18.39 1.25 -11.37
C GLY A 353 18.92 -0.15 -10.98
N THR A 354 20.01 -0.23 -10.22
CA THR A 354 20.58 -1.52 -9.78
C THR A 354 19.71 -2.16 -8.70
N THR A 355 19.25 -3.39 -8.94
CA THR A 355 18.42 -4.15 -7.99
C THR A 355 19.18 -5.23 -7.23
N ASN A 356 20.41 -5.55 -7.63
CA ASN A 356 21.29 -6.50 -6.94
C ASN A 356 22.72 -5.92 -6.87
N LEU A 357 23.32 -6.00 -5.69
CA LEU A 357 24.62 -5.42 -5.36
C LEU A 357 25.43 -6.43 -4.54
N GLN A 358 26.63 -6.72 -5.00
CA GLN A 358 27.63 -7.47 -4.24
C GLN A 358 28.36 -6.49 -3.31
N VAL A 359 28.43 -6.78 -2.00
CA VAL A 359 29.17 -5.91 -1.06
C VAL A 359 30.66 -5.83 -1.44
N ALA A 360 31.23 -6.92 -1.97
CA ALA A 360 32.63 -6.97 -2.41
C ALA A 360 32.96 -5.89 -3.46
N ASP A 361 32.01 -5.55 -4.35
CA ASP A 361 32.20 -4.56 -5.41
C ASP A 361 32.33 -3.13 -4.86
N LEU A 362 31.90 -2.90 -3.61
CA LEU A 362 32.01 -1.61 -2.94
C LEU A 362 33.42 -1.31 -2.44
N ASN A 363 34.31 -2.32 -2.35
CA ASN A 363 35.70 -2.18 -1.88
C ASN A 363 35.82 -1.38 -0.57
N LEU A 364 34.97 -1.72 0.40
CA LEU A 364 34.93 -1.07 1.71
C LEU A 364 36.18 -1.43 2.53
N LEU A 365 36.67 -0.46 3.30
CA LEU A 365 37.76 -0.72 4.24
C LEU A 365 37.27 -1.54 5.44
N PRO A 366 38.16 -2.20 6.18
CA PRO A 366 37.78 -2.83 7.44
C PRO A 366 37.10 -1.87 8.40
N GLY A 367 36.03 -2.33 9.04
CA GLY A 367 35.21 -1.54 9.94
C GLY A 367 33.71 -1.69 9.71
N THR A 368 32.96 -0.78 10.35
CA THR A 368 31.50 -0.70 10.23
C THR A 368 31.11 0.36 9.21
N HIS A 369 30.31 -0.03 8.23
CA HIS A 369 29.72 0.85 7.22
C HIS A 369 28.19 0.77 7.24
N SER A 370 27.54 1.79 6.70
CA SER A 370 26.10 1.81 6.48
C SER A 370 25.78 1.72 4.99
N LEU A 371 25.14 0.64 4.56
CA LEU A 371 24.56 0.53 3.22
C LEU A 371 23.08 0.92 3.28
N LYS A 372 22.64 1.78 2.35
CA LYS A 372 21.25 2.22 2.24
C LYS A 372 20.80 2.20 0.78
N VAL A 373 19.51 1.95 0.58
CA VAL A 373 18.85 2.16 -0.72
C VAL A 373 17.54 2.90 -0.53
N THR A 374 17.30 3.89 -1.37
CA THR A 374 16.03 4.59 -1.47
C THR A 374 15.36 4.22 -2.79
N VAL A 375 14.11 3.78 -2.73
CA VAL A 375 13.26 3.52 -3.91
C VAL A 375 12.07 4.46 -3.87
N VAL A 376 11.77 5.13 -4.97
CA VAL A 376 10.69 6.11 -5.06
C VAL A 376 9.98 6.00 -6.39
N ASP A 377 8.65 6.18 -6.38
CA ASP A 377 7.89 6.39 -7.60
C ASP A 377 8.08 7.84 -8.10
N PRO A 378 8.72 8.04 -9.28
CA PRO A 378 9.03 9.36 -9.80
C PRO A 378 7.89 9.96 -10.63
N THR A 379 6.70 9.35 -10.67
CA THR A 379 5.61 9.77 -11.54
C THR A 379 5.35 11.28 -11.48
N ASP A 380 5.23 11.91 -12.64
CA ASP A 380 4.86 13.32 -12.75
C ASP A 380 3.37 13.57 -12.44
N TRP A 381 2.61 12.48 -12.18
CA TRP A 381 1.20 12.52 -11.79
C TRP A 381 0.99 12.85 -10.30
N VAL A 382 2.08 12.94 -9.54
CA VAL A 382 2.13 13.51 -8.19
C VAL A 382 3.08 14.70 -8.23
N ARG A 383 2.68 15.82 -7.63
CA ARG A 383 3.46 17.07 -7.48
C ARG A 383 3.55 17.53 -6.03
N ASP A 384 2.83 16.86 -5.12
CA ASP A 384 3.02 16.99 -3.68
C ASP A 384 4.27 16.20 -3.24
N GLU A 385 5.42 16.88 -3.26
CA GLU A 385 6.70 16.28 -2.85
C GLU A 385 6.77 15.97 -1.35
N VAL A 386 5.91 16.57 -0.52
CA VAL A 386 5.83 16.21 0.89
C VAL A 386 5.21 14.82 1.02
N GLU A 387 4.12 14.57 0.31
CA GLU A 387 3.46 13.26 0.30
C GLU A 387 4.31 12.21 -0.44
N ARG A 388 4.91 12.54 -1.58
CA ARG A 388 5.80 11.60 -2.29
C ARG A 388 6.91 11.09 -1.37
N ASN A 389 7.56 11.99 -0.63
CA ASN A 389 8.61 11.61 0.31
C ASN A 389 8.10 10.84 1.53
N ALA A 390 6.83 11.00 1.89
CA ALA A 390 6.23 10.36 3.06
C ALA A 390 5.71 8.95 2.78
N VAL A 391 5.12 8.71 1.61
CA VAL A 391 4.38 7.47 1.31
C VAL A 391 4.83 6.76 0.05
N MET A 392 5.34 7.48 -0.96
CA MET A 392 5.76 6.89 -2.24
C MET A 392 7.25 6.56 -2.28
N LYS A 393 7.93 6.67 -1.15
CA LYS A 393 9.38 6.47 -1.01
C LYS A 393 9.67 5.52 0.14
N GLN A 394 10.49 4.51 -0.14
CA GLN A 394 10.94 3.55 0.85
C GLN A 394 12.46 3.61 1.01
N LEU A 395 12.92 3.61 2.26
CA LEU A 395 14.34 3.56 2.62
C LEU A 395 14.61 2.24 3.34
N VAL A 396 15.53 1.45 2.79
CA VAL A 396 16.05 0.24 3.44
C VAL A 396 17.51 0.45 3.80
N SER A 397 17.93 -0.05 4.97
CA SER A 397 19.29 0.11 5.48
C SER A 397 19.80 -1.16 6.13
N TRP A 398 21.09 -1.42 5.92
CA TRP A 398 21.86 -2.50 6.52
C TRP A 398 23.17 -1.97 7.10
N ALA A 399 23.59 -2.56 8.21
CA ALA A 399 24.96 -2.38 8.70
C ALA A 399 25.86 -3.39 7.98
N VAL A 400 27.00 -2.94 7.47
CA VAL A 400 28.01 -3.80 6.86
C VAL A 400 29.22 -3.85 7.80
N GLN A 401 29.66 -5.05 8.18
CA GLN A 401 30.89 -5.25 8.93
C GLN A 401 31.92 -5.90 8.00
N ILE A 402 32.99 -5.17 7.74
CA ILE A 402 34.16 -5.70 7.03
C ILE A 402 35.18 -6.04 8.10
N GLU A 403 35.48 -7.33 8.25
CA GLU A 403 36.52 -7.77 9.16
C GLU A 403 37.88 -7.34 8.60
N GLU A 404 38.81 -6.94 9.47
CA GLU A 404 40.20 -6.87 9.08
C GLU A 404 40.63 -8.28 8.67
N ALA A 405 41.23 -8.41 7.48
CA ALA A 405 41.86 -9.64 7.06
C ALA A 405 42.82 -10.08 8.17
N GLN A 406 42.46 -11.13 8.90
CA GLN A 406 43.37 -11.69 9.88
C GLN A 406 44.53 -12.29 9.10
N CYS A 407 45.67 -11.65 9.24
CA CYS A 407 46.93 -12.11 8.69
C CYS A 407 47.85 -12.44 9.88
N PRO A 408 47.61 -13.52 10.65
CA PRO A 408 48.42 -13.82 11.84
C PRO A 408 49.91 -14.01 11.51
N ALA A 409 50.22 -14.27 10.25
CA ALA A 409 51.57 -14.41 9.72
C ALA A 409 52.25 -13.06 9.35
N ASP A 410 51.50 -11.95 9.30
CA ASP A 410 52.06 -10.59 9.24
C ASP A 410 52.32 -10.14 10.68
N ILE A 411 53.53 -10.44 11.13
CA ILE A 411 53.94 -10.29 12.52
C ILE A 411 54.30 -8.82 12.79
N ASN A 412 54.78 -8.11 11.77
CA ASN A 412 55.23 -6.74 11.89
C ASN A 412 54.12 -5.69 11.60
N GLY A 413 52.98 -6.13 11.05
CA GLY A 413 51.80 -5.33 10.75
C GLY A 413 51.94 -4.42 9.52
N ASP A 414 52.76 -4.80 8.55
CA ASP A 414 52.99 -4.03 7.32
C ASP A 414 52.06 -4.42 6.14
N ASN A 415 51.06 -5.26 6.42
CA ASN A 415 50.11 -5.87 5.50
C ASN A 415 50.74 -6.78 4.44
N THR A 416 51.97 -7.27 4.65
CA THR A 416 52.65 -8.19 3.75
C THR A 416 53.39 -9.27 4.53
N VAL A 417 52.97 -10.53 4.40
CA VAL A 417 53.74 -11.67 4.91
C VAL A 417 54.98 -11.88 4.04
N GLY A 418 56.15 -11.57 4.59
CA GLY A 418 57.38 -11.62 3.83
C GLY A 418 58.63 -11.93 4.66
N ILE A 419 59.76 -11.43 4.16
CA ILE A 419 61.07 -11.67 4.78
C ILE A 419 61.14 -11.02 6.16
N ALA A 420 60.47 -9.88 6.36
CA ALA A 420 60.48 -9.19 7.64
C ALA A 420 59.83 -10.05 8.74
N ASP A 421 58.66 -10.63 8.46
CA ASP A 421 57.95 -11.53 9.38
C ASP A 421 58.73 -12.83 9.60
N LEU A 422 59.33 -13.37 8.55
CA LEU A 422 60.18 -14.55 8.66
C LEU A 422 61.34 -14.33 9.65
N LEU A 423 61.93 -13.13 9.66
CA LEU A 423 62.99 -12.79 10.59
C LEU A 423 62.48 -12.69 12.02
N GLU A 424 61.24 -12.24 12.24
CA GLU A 424 60.63 -12.19 13.56
C GLU A 424 60.35 -13.59 14.12
N ILE A 425 59.88 -14.55 13.30
CA ILE A 425 59.75 -15.97 13.73
C ILE A 425 61.10 -16.55 14.14
N ILE A 426 62.15 -16.29 13.36
CA ILE A 426 63.48 -16.83 13.65
C ILE A 426 64.06 -16.22 14.93
N ASP A 427 63.82 -14.93 15.19
CA ASP A 427 64.32 -14.24 16.39
C ASP A 427 63.60 -14.70 17.67
N ALA A 428 62.30 -15.02 17.57
CA ALA A 428 61.46 -15.44 18.69
C ALA A 428 61.45 -16.95 18.97
N TRP A 429 62.32 -17.74 18.29
CA TRP A 429 62.27 -19.19 18.29
C TRP A 429 62.35 -19.83 19.70
N GLY A 430 61.36 -20.66 20.04
CA GLY A 430 61.24 -21.33 21.33
C GLY A 430 59.98 -20.97 22.11
N ALA A 431 59.97 -21.24 23.41
CA ALA A 431 58.80 -20.99 24.25
C ALA A 431 58.52 -19.48 24.36
N CYS A 432 57.31 -19.08 23.98
CA CYS A 432 56.93 -17.68 23.88
C CYS A 432 55.42 -17.54 24.09
N GLY A 433 54.98 -17.36 25.34
CA GLY A 433 53.55 -17.19 25.62
C GLY A 433 53.08 -15.78 25.27
N GLY A 434 52.28 -15.65 24.20
CA GLY A 434 51.62 -14.40 23.81
C GLY A 434 52.49 -13.41 23.03
N CYS A 435 53.49 -13.88 22.29
CA CYS A 435 54.20 -13.04 21.32
C CYS A 435 53.61 -13.21 19.92
N SER A 436 53.70 -12.16 19.11
CA SER A 436 53.16 -12.13 17.74
C SER A 436 53.74 -13.19 16.80
N ALA A 437 54.93 -13.72 17.11
CA ALA A 437 55.57 -14.78 16.32
C ALA A 437 55.02 -16.19 16.56
N ASP A 438 54.19 -16.40 17.59
CA ASP A 438 53.48 -17.65 17.88
C ASP A 438 52.16 -17.69 17.11
N VAL A 439 52.27 -17.88 15.79
CA VAL A 439 51.17 -17.73 14.81
C VAL A 439 50.00 -18.69 15.09
N ASN A 440 50.25 -19.83 15.72
CA ASN A 440 49.22 -20.82 16.05
C ASN A 440 48.73 -20.78 17.52
N ASP A 441 49.24 -19.83 18.32
CA ASP A 441 48.94 -19.66 19.75
C ASP A 441 49.20 -20.92 20.63
N ASP A 442 50.17 -21.78 20.27
CA ASP A 442 50.52 -22.98 21.03
C ASP A 442 51.52 -22.74 22.18
N SER A 443 51.89 -21.47 22.38
CA SER A 443 52.88 -20.95 23.33
C SER A 443 54.34 -21.32 22.99
N VAL A 444 54.62 -21.80 21.78
CA VAL A 444 55.96 -22.19 21.31
C VAL A 444 56.18 -21.83 19.85
N VAL A 445 56.98 -20.80 19.58
CA VAL A 445 57.43 -20.47 18.22
C VAL A 445 58.34 -21.59 17.69
N ASN A 446 57.87 -22.31 16.69
CA ASN A 446 58.56 -23.46 16.12
C ASN A 446 58.35 -23.60 14.60
N VAL A 447 58.67 -24.78 14.06
CA VAL A 447 58.54 -25.08 12.63
C VAL A 447 57.09 -24.95 12.15
N THR A 448 56.11 -25.16 13.02
CA THR A 448 54.69 -25.06 12.70
C THR A 448 54.31 -23.62 12.37
N ASP A 449 54.77 -22.64 13.15
CA ASP A 449 54.56 -21.20 12.90
C ASP A 449 55.26 -20.75 11.62
N LEU A 450 56.49 -21.22 11.41
CA LEU A 450 57.24 -20.98 10.18
C LEU A 450 56.48 -21.49 8.94
N LEU A 451 55.85 -22.65 9.03
CA LEU A 451 55.06 -23.20 7.93
C LEU A 451 53.77 -22.41 7.68
N LEU A 452 53.10 -21.93 8.74
CA LEU A 452 51.94 -21.05 8.61
C LEU A 452 52.32 -19.74 7.92
N LEU A 453 53.46 -19.15 8.29
CA LEU A 453 54.00 -17.94 7.65
C LEU A 453 54.31 -18.17 6.17
N ILE A 454 55.03 -19.23 5.83
CA ILE A 454 55.35 -19.55 4.43
C ILE A 454 54.08 -19.82 3.61
N ASN A 455 53.06 -20.42 4.21
CA ASN A 455 51.80 -20.71 3.53
C ASN A 455 50.97 -19.44 3.27
N ALA A 456 51.19 -18.37 4.04
CA ALA A 456 50.54 -17.07 3.90
C ALA A 456 51.38 -16.03 3.13
N TRP A 457 52.50 -16.44 2.54
CA TRP A 457 53.48 -15.54 1.92
C TRP A 457 52.89 -14.67 0.80
N GLY A 458 52.94 -13.35 0.96
CA GLY A 458 52.32 -12.40 0.04
C GLY A 458 51.62 -11.24 0.78
N PRO A 459 50.92 -10.35 0.05
CA PRO A 459 50.06 -9.36 0.68
C PRO A 459 48.96 -10.04 1.50
N CYS A 460 48.59 -9.44 2.63
CA CYS A 460 47.41 -9.82 3.38
C CYS A 460 46.18 -9.33 2.58
N GLU A 461 45.36 -10.28 2.11
CA GLU A 461 44.11 -10.01 1.35
C GLU A 461 42.88 -10.16 2.23
#